data_AF-A0A519UMV9-F1
#
_entry.id   AF-A0A519UMV9-F1
#
_cell.length_a   1.000
_cell.length_b   1.000
_cell.length_c   1.000
_cell.angle_alpha   90.00
_cell.angle_beta   90.00
_cell.angle_gamma   90.00
#
_symmetry.space_group_name_H-M   'P 1'
#
loop_
_entity.id
_entity.type
_entity.pdbx_description
1 polymer ?
#
loop_
_entity_poly.entity_id
_entity_poly.type
_entity_poly.pdbx_seq_one_letter_code
_entity_poly.pdbx_strand_id
1 'polypeptide(L)'
;MNEKELLVILKDTQEILVQVDKRLQRMEENKPEIKDYSAELADIGKRLEHITKDETLVGLKASILKHIEATGHLVTAVDEQKEQISELPQRIKLNVEHRFTGRQRPYIIAGTVLVLVSVLSLFASFQLWRSNSALHDSDIKIRMVRLLYPQVSMDIDTAYRENPKELKIWIKHEEERLLAIRKAEESAKQSTEKAERAKEKLERLKEQKDKF
;
A
#
# COMPACT_ATOMS: atom_id res chain seq x y z
N MET A 1 -8.19 -15.89 7.79
CA MET A 1 -8.23 -14.79 8.78
C MET A 1 -9.58 -14.12 8.61
N ASN A 2 -10.39 -14.10 9.65
CA ASN A 2 -11.83 -13.82 9.54
C ASN A 2 -12.08 -12.30 9.62
N GLU A 3 -12.98 -11.74 8.82
CA GLU A 3 -13.27 -10.29 8.82
C GLU A 3 -13.72 -9.75 10.19
N LYS A 4 -14.31 -10.63 11.01
CA LYS A 4 -14.70 -10.35 12.40
C LYS A 4 -13.51 -10.17 13.33
N GLU A 5 -12.39 -10.87 13.10
CA GLU A 5 -11.17 -10.74 13.91
C GLU A 5 -10.46 -9.42 13.61
N LEU A 6 -10.46 -9.00 12.34
CA LEU A 6 -9.91 -7.71 11.91
C LEU A 6 -10.65 -6.53 12.55
N LEU A 7 -11.99 -6.60 12.64
CA LEU A 7 -12.80 -5.57 13.28
C LEU A 7 -12.56 -5.46 14.79
N VAL A 8 -12.32 -6.58 15.47
CA VAL A 8 -12.00 -6.59 16.90
C VAL A 8 -10.62 -5.96 17.15
N ILE A 9 -9.61 -6.32 16.35
CA ILE A 9 -8.26 -5.76 16.46
C ILE A 9 -8.25 -4.24 16.17
N LEU A 10 -9.04 -3.79 15.19
CA LEU A 10 -9.17 -2.36 14.87
C LEU A 10 -9.84 -1.56 15.99
N LYS A 11 -10.82 -2.18 16.68
CA LYS A 11 -11.48 -1.57 17.82
C LYS A 11 -10.56 -1.47 19.04
N ASP A 12 -9.82 -2.55 19.34
CA ASP A 12 -8.87 -2.58 20.45
C ASP A 12 -7.73 -1.58 20.24
N THR A 13 -7.20 -1.47 19.01
CA THR A 13 -6.15 -0.50 18.69
C THR A 13 -6.63 0.94 18.81
N GLN A 14 -7.88 1.24 18.46
CA GLN A 14 -8.48 2.57 18.63
C GLN A 14 -8.66 2.93 20.12
N GLU A 15 -9.05 1.96 20.94
CA GLU A 15 -9.24 2.16 22.38
C GLU A 15 -7.91 2.43 23.12
N ILE A 16 -6.83 1.74 22.74
CA ILE A 16 -5.48 1.98 23.27
C ILE A 16 -5.00 3.39 22.91
N LEU A 17 -5.24 3.85 21.67
CA LEU A 17 -4.80 5.17 21.22
C LEU A 17 -5.42 6.30 22.05
N VAL A 18 -6.73 6.19 22.34
CA VAL A 18 -7.46 7.15 23.18
C VAL A 18 -6.93 7.16 24.62
N GLN A 19 -6.48 6.02 25.13
CA GLN A 19 -5.96 5.93 26.48
C GLN A 19 -4.57 6.56 26.63
N VAL A 20 -3.74 6.45 25.59
CA VAL A 20 -2.41 7.09 25.52
C VAL A 20 -2.55 8.62 25.45
N ASP A 21 -3.46 9.11 24.62
CA ASP A 21 -3.74 10.55 24.47
C ASP A 21 -4.17 11.19 25.81
N LYS A 22 -5.06 10.52 26.54
CA LYS A 22 -5.48 10.94 27.90
C LYS A 22 -4.36 10.92 28.95
N ARG A 23 -3.30 10.13 28.74
CA ARG A 23 -2.12 10.12 29.63
C ARG A 23 -1.17 11.25 29.27
N LEU A 24 -1.03 11.56 27.98
CA LEU A 24 -0.20 12.66 27.50
C LEU A 24 -0.75 14.01 27.98
N GLN A 25 -2.06 14.24 27.85
CA GLN A 25 -2.71 15.44 28.39
C GLN A 25 -2.50 15.60 29.90
N ARG A 26 -2.57 14.52 30.68
CA ARG A 26 -2.31 14.55 32.13
C ARG A 26 -0.86 14.83 32.50
N MET A 27 0.10 14.48 31.63
CA MET A 27 1.51 14.84 31.80
C MET A 27 1.76 16.30 31.40
N GLU A 28 1.03 16.80 30.41
CA GLU A 28 1.15 18.19 29.95
C GLU A 28 0.52 19.19 30.93
N GLU A 29 -0.56 18.82 31.62
CA GLU A 29 -1.14 19.63 32.71
C GLU A 29 -0.26 19.69 33.97
N ASN A 30 0.62 18.70 34.21
CA ASN A 30 1.51 18.64 35.38
C ASN A 30 2.94 19.07 35.05
N LYS A 31 3.12 20.29 34.55
CA LYS A 31 4.44 20.90 34.34
C LYS A 31 4.96 21.44 35.69
N PRO A 32 6.04 20.89 36.29
CA PRO A 32 6.57 21.44 37.53
C PRO A 32 7.22 22.81 37.26
N GLU A 33 6.71 23.85 37.92
CA GLU A 33 7.32 25.19 37.94
C GLU A 33 8.74 25.11 38.51
N ILE A 34 9.74 25.51 37.72
CA ILE A 34 11.11 25.70 38.17
C ILE A 34 11.12 27.01 38.96
N LYS A 35 10.98 26.96 40.28
CA LYS A 35 11.13 28.14 41.16
C LYS A 35 12.61 28.49 41.29
N ASP A 36 12.92 29.77 41.10
CA ASP A 36 14.27 30.32 41.20
C ASP A 36 14.61 30.63 42.68
N TYR A 37 15.41 29.75 43.29
CA TYR A 37 15.80 29.82 44.70
C TYR A 37 16.98 30.78 44.97
N SER A 38 17.39 31.58 43.99
CA SER A 38 18.55 32.48 44.13
C SER A 38 18.37 33.54 45.23
N ALA A 39 17.14 33.99 45.48
CA ALA A 39 16.85 34.97 46.52
C ALA A 39 16.96 34.38 47.95
N GLU A 40 16.56 33.12 48.14
CA GLU A 40 16.68 32.44 49.44
C GLU A 40 18.14 32.09 49.76
N LEU A 41 18.93 31.73 48.74
CA LEU A 41 20.38 31.49 48.89
C LEU A 41 21.15 32.76 49.28
N ALA A 42 20.72 33.93 48.80
CA ALA A 42 21.33 35.21 49.15
C ALA A 42 21.06 35.61 50.62
N ASP A 43 19.89 35.26 51.18
CA ASP A 43 19.57 35.50 52.60
C ASP A 43 20.38 34.58 53.53
N ILE A 44 20.58 33.32 53.12
CA ILE A 44 21.46 32.37 53.82
C ILE A 44 22.91 32.86 53.82
N GLY A 45 23.38 33.42 52.71
CA GLY A 45 24.73 34.01 52.59
C GLY A 45 24.97 35.15 53.59
N LYS A 46 24.00 36.07 53.74
CA LYS A 46 24.09 37.19 54.69
C LYS A 46 24.03 36.73 56.15
N ARG A 47 23.24 35.69 56.46
CA ARG A 47 23.21 35.09 57.81
C ARG A 47 24.51 34.39 58.17
N LEU A 48 25.18 33.76 57.20
CA LEU A 48 26.49 33.15 57.41
C LEU A 48 27.56 34.21 57.70
N GLU A 49 27.54 35.34 56.99
CA GLU A 49 28.52 36.42 57.12
C GLU A 49 28.52 37.03 58.54
N HIS A 50 27.36 37.09 59.20
CA HIS A 50 27.24 37.55 60.60
C HIS A 50 27.78 36.53 61.63
N ILE A 51 27.79 35.23 61.31
CA ILE A 51 28.34 34.16 62.16
C ILE A 51 29.88 34.07 62.03
N THR A 52 30.46 34.83 61.11
CA THR A 52 31.87 34.78 60.70
C THR A 52 32.81 35.54 61.64
N LYS A 53 32.69 35.31 62.96
CA LYS A 53 33.69 35.77 63.95
C LYS A 53 34.27 34.67 64.84
N ASP A 54 33.78 33.44 64.75
CA ASP A 54 34.30 32.33 65.55
C ASP A 54 34.87 31.18 64.71
N GLU A 55 35.78 30.47 65.36
CA GLU A 55 36.82 29.50 64.96
C GLU A 55 36.40 28.28 64.11
N THR A 56 35.21 28.28 63.49
CA THR A 56 34.66 27.16 62.70
C THR A 56 35.07 27.19 61.21
N LEU A 57 35.79 28.21 60.78
CA LEU A 57 36.08 28.50 59.36
C LEU A 57 37.22 27.67 58.76
N VAL A 58 38.13 27.11 59.57
CA VAL A 58 39.24 26.29 59.04
C VAL A 58 38.76 24.90 58.61
N GLY A 59 37.86 24.29 59.40
CA GLY A 59 37.30 22.97 59.10
C GLY A 59 36.36 22.98 57.89
N LEU A 60 35.52 24.02 57.77
CA LEU A 60 34.59 24.14 56.64
C LEU A 60 35.31 24.41 55.32
N LYS A 61 36.36 25.25 55.33
CA LYS A 61 37.16 25.54 54.13
C LYS A 61 37.90 24.29 53.62
N ALA A 62 38.42 23.46 54.53
CA ALA A 62 39.04 22.18 54.17
C ALA A 62 38.01 21.16 53.62
N SER A 63 36.81 21.12 54.19
CA SER A 63 35.74 20.24 53.72
C SER A 63 35.20 20.65 52.34
N ILE A 64 35.06 21.95 52.09
CA ILE A 64 34.65 22.49 50.78
C ILE A 64 35.73 22.21 49.72
N LEU A 65 37.01 22.37 50.05
CA LEU A 65 38.11 22.09 49.11
C LEU A 65 38.12 20.61 48.69
N LYS A 66 37.91 19.70 49.65
CA LYS A 66 37.81 18.26 49.38
C LYS A 66 36.59 17.90 48.53
N HIS A 67 35.46 18.59 48.71
CA HIS A 67 34.29 18.39 47.87
C HIS A 67 34.47 18.96 46.46
N ILE A 68 35.15 20.10 46.31
CA ILE A 68 35.49 20.66 44.99
C ILE A 68 36.43 19.73 44.22
N GLU A 69 37.42 19.15 44.90
CA GLU A 69 38.35 18.18 44.31
C GLU A 69 37.64 16.88 43.91
N ALA A 70 36.79 16.34 44.78
CA ALA A 70 35.96 15.17 44.46
C ALA A 70 34.98 15.45 43.29
N THR A 71 34.41 16.66 43.24
CA THR A 71 33.52 17.07 42.14
C THR A 71 34.30 17.29 40.84
N GLY A 72 35.51 17.82 40.91
CA GLY A 72 36.41 17.97 39.76
C GLY A 72 36.81 16.62 39.16
N HIS A 73 37.08 15.61 40.00
CA HIS A 73 37.34 14.24 39.55
C HIS A 73 36.10 13.56 38.94
N LEU A 74 34.90 13.84 39.47
CA LEU A 74 33.66 13.32 38.89
C LEU A 74 33.34 13.98 37.54
N VAL A 75 33.57 15.27 37.38
CA VAL A 75 33.36 15.98 36.12
C VAL A 75 34.34 15.49 35.04
N THR A 76 35.60 15.25 35.39
CA THR A 76 36.59 14.67 34.47
C THR A 76 36.26 13.22 34.09
N ALA A 77 35.81 12.39 35.05
CA ALA A 77 35.35 11.03 34.75
C ALA A 77 34.10 11.01 33.85
N VAL A 78 33.19 11.98 34.01
CA VAL A 78 31.99 12.11 33.17
C VAL A 78 32.35 12.60 31.77
N ASP A 79 33.31 13.51 31.61
CA ASP A 79 33.79 13.94 30.29
C ASP A 79 34.52 12.80 29.55
N GLU A 80 35.34 11.99 30.23
CA GLU A 80 35.92 10.77 29.65
C GLU A 80 34.85 9.76 29.23
N GLN A 81 33.80 9.58 30.05
CA GLN A 81 32.68 8.70 29.69
C GLN A 81 31.90 9.24 28.48
N LYS A 82 31.73 10.55 28.37
CA LYS A 82 31.05 11.21 27.26
C LYS A 82 31.82 11.06 25.95
N GLU A 83 33.15 11.11 26.00
CA GLU A 83 34.02 10.85 24.85
C GLU A 83 33.88 9.40 24.37
N GLN A 84 33.91 8.42 25.28
CA GLN A 84 33.70 7.00 24.96
C GLN A 84 32.30 6.69 24.43
N ILE A 85 31.27 7.38 24.93
CA ILE A 85 29.88 7.24 24.44
C ILE A 85 29.72 7.89 23.05
N SER A 86 30.48 8.95 22.76
CA SER A 86 30.45 9.62 21.45
C SER A 86 31.09 8.80 20.32
N GLU A 87 31.95 7.84 20.65
CA GLU A 87 32.56 6.90 19.68
C GLU A 87 31.70 5.65 19.39
N LEU A 88 30.75 5.32 20.28
CA LEU A 88 29.87 4.15 20.14
C LEU A 88 28.91 4.17 18.92
N PRO A 89 28.33 5.30 18.46
CA PRO A 89 27.39 5.26 17.34
C PRO A 89 28.04 5.00 15.97
N GLN A 90 29.37 5.10 15.82
CA GLN A 90 30.03 4.86 14.53
C GLN A 90 30.40 3.41 14.26
N ARG A 91 30.56 2.58 15.30
CA ARG A 91 30.90 1.15 15.16
C ARG A 91 29.69 0.24 15.05
N ILE A 92 28.52 0.72 15.44
CA ILE A 92 27.24 0.02 15.27
C ILE A 92 26.67 0.37 13.89
N LYS A 93 27.46 0.16 12.83
CA LYS A 93 26.87 -0.12 11.53
C LYS A 93 26.24 -1.50 11.67
N LEU A 94 24.96 -1.52 12.03
CA LEU A 94 24.10 -2.68 11.85
C LEU A 94 24.05 -2.94 10.34
N ASN A 95 25.09 -3.59 9.84
CA ASN A 95 25.04 -4.28 8.58
C ASN A 95 24.06 -5.43 8.84
N VAL A 96 22.77 -5.14 8.64
CA VAL A 96 21.73 -6.15 8.57
C VAL A 96 22.03 -6.92 7.28
N GLU A 97 23.07 -7.74 7.32
CA GLU A 97 23.22 -8.82 6.38
C GLU A 97 22.01 -9.72 6.64
N HIS A 98 21.01 -9.65 5.78
CA HIS A 98 20.09 -10.75 5.59
C HIS A 98 20.90 -11.94 5.07
N ARG A 99 21.64 -12.57 5.98
CA ARG A 99 22.21 -13.91 5.79
C ARG A 99 21.02 -14.86 5.73
N PHE A 100 20.36 -14.89 4.57
CA PHE A 100 19.61 -16.04 4.10
C PHE A 100 20.60 -17.21 4.13
N THR A 101 20.56 -17.93 5.24
CA THR A 101 21.42 -19.06 5.54
C THR A 101 21.26 -20.03 4.36
N GLY A 102 22.36 -20.45 3.73
CA GLY A 102 22.33 -21.16 2.44
C GLY A 102 21.40 -22.39 2.36
N ARG A 103 21.00 -22.92 3.52
CA ARG A 103 20.02 -24.00 3.70
C ARG A 103 18.56 -23.64 3.37
N GLN A 104 18.22 -22.35 3.29
CA GLN A 104 16.87 -21.86 2.98
C GLN A 104 16.63 -21.61 1.48
N ARG A 105 17.69 -21.52 0.68
CA ARG A 105 17.62 -21.30 -0.78
C ARG A 105 16.69 -22.28 -1.51
N PRO A 106 16.72 -23.61 -1.27
CA PRO A 106 15.81 -24.52 -1.97
C PRO A 106 14.34 -24.32 -1.58
N TYR A 107 14.06 -23.90 -0.34
CA TYR A 107 12.68 -23.63 0.10
C TYR A 107 12.12 -22.36 -0.52
N ILE A 108 12.94 -21.33 -0.72
CA ILE A 108 12.53 -20.10 -1.41
C ILE A 108 12.27 -20.40 -2.90
N ILE A 109 13.14 -21.17 -3.55
CA ILE A 109 12.94 -21.60 -4.93
C ILE A 109 11.65 -22.44 -5.05
N ALA A 110 11.46 -23.41 -4.17
CA ALA A 110 10.25 -24.23 -4.13
C ALA A 110 9.00 -23.39 -3.86
N GLY A 111 9.08 -22.38 -2.98
CA GLY A 111 8.00 -21.44 -2.71
C GLY A 111 7.65 -20.59 -3.93
N THR A 112 8.64 -20.07 -4.66
CA THR A 112 8.44 -19.32 -5.90
C THR A 112 7.79 -20.18 -6.98
N VAL A 113 8.27 -21.41 -7.17
CA VAL A 113 7.64 -22.39 -8.08
C VAL A 113 6.22 -22.70 -7.61
N LEU A 114 6.04 -22.87 -6.30
CA LEU A 114 4.80 -22.90 -5.53
C LEU A 114 3.73 -21.97 -6.07
N VAL A 115 4.07 -20.69 -5.94
CA VAL A 115 3.25 -19.54 -6.30
C VAL A 115 3.02 -19.49 -7.81
N LEU A 116 4.04 -19.74 -8.63
CA LEU A 116 3.90 -19.75 -10.08
C LEU A 116 2.89 -20.81 -10.54
N VAL A 117 2.99 -22.04 -10.02
CA VAL A 117 2.05 -23.12 -10.32
C VAL A 117 0.64 -22.76 -9.86
N SER A 118 0.50 -22.17 -8.67
CA SER A 118 -0.81 -21.72 -8.16
C SER A 118 -1.44 -20.64 -9.05
N VAL A 119 -0.67 -19.63 -9.47
CA VAL A 119 -1.15 -18.56 -10.35
C VAL A 119 -1.54 -19.12 -11.71
N LEU A 120 -0.72 -20.00 -12.30
CA LEU A 120 -1.05 -20.65 -13.57
C LEU A 120 -2.30 -21.53 -13.45
N SER A 121 -2.47 -22.25 -12.34
CA SER A 121 -3.65 -23.05 -12.07
C SER A 121 -4.90 -22.18 -11.95
N LEU A 122 -4.86 -21.11 -11.17
CA LEU A 122 -5.96 -20.17 -11.03
C LEU A 122 -6.31 -19.50 -12.36
N PHE A 123 -5.29 -19.09 -13.13
CA PHE A 123 -5.48 -18.51 -14.45
C PHE A 123 -6.16 -19.49 -15.41
N ALA A 124 -5.69 -20.75 -15.45
CA ALA A 124 -6.30 -21.80 -16.25
C ALA A 124 -7.75 -22.06 -15.80
N SER A 125 -8.02 -22.14 -14.50
CA SER A 125 -9.37 -22.30 -13.94
C SER A 125 -10.29 -21.15 -14.33
N PHE A 126 -9.79 -19.91 -14.29
CA PHE A 126 -10.56 -18.74 -14.69
C PHE A 126 -10.86 -18.74 -16.20
N GLN A 127 -9.87 -19.07 -17.04
CA GLN A 127 -10.05 -19.19 -18.48
C GLN A 127 -11.04 -20.32 -18.83
N LEU A 128 -10.96 -21.45 -18.13
CA LEU A 128 -11.91 -22.56 -18.24
C LEU A 128 -13.30 -22.13 -17.81
N TRP A 129 -13.45 -21.43 -16.70
CA TRP A 129 -14.75 -20.94 -16.22
C TRP A 129 -15.39 -19.96 -17.21
N ARG A 130 -14.61 -19.02 -17.75
CA ARG A 130 -15.08 -18.08 -18.76
C ARG A 130 -15.51 -18.80 -20.04
N SER A 131 -14.69 -19.74 -20.50
CA SER A 131 -14.99 -20.55 -21.70
C SER A 131 -16.22 -21.43 -21.50
N ASN A 132 -16.35 -22.05 -20.33
CA ASN A 132 -17.49 -22.88 -19.97
C ASN A 132 -18.79 -22.06 -19.89
N SER A 133 -18.72 -20.86 -19.31
CA SER A 133 -19.87 -19.95 -19.26
C SER A 133 -20.31 -19.50 -20.65
N ALA A 134 -19.35 -19.18 -21.54
CA ALA A 134 -19.65 -18.88 -22.93
C ALA A 134 -20.26 -20.08 -23.68
N LEU A 135 -19.76 -21.29 -23.41
CA LEU A 135 -20.28 -22.51 -24.00
C LEU A 135 -21.72 -22.79 -23.53
N HIS A 136 -22.01 -22.59 -22.25
CA HIS A 136 -23.35 -22.74 -21.68
C HIS A 136 -24.36 -21.77 -22.30
N ASP A 137 -23.98 -20.49 -22.45
CA ASP A 137 -24.84 -19.50 -23.13
C ASP A 137 -25.08 -19.87 -24.60
N SER A 138 -24.05 -20.39 -25.29
CA SER A 138 -24.21 -20.89 -26.66
C SER A 138 -25.14 -22.11 -26.75
N ASP A 139 -25.10 -23.03 -25.77
CA ASP A 139 -25.98 -24.21 -25.73
C ASP A 139 -27.46 -23.81 -25.65
N ILE A 140 -27.79 -22.83 -24.80
CA ILE A 140 -29.16 -22.32 -24.69
C ILE A 140 -29.63 -21.75 -26.03
N LYS A 141 -28.79 -20.97 -26.72
CA LYS A 141 -29.11 -20.38 -28.03
C LYS A 141 -29.31 -21.46 -29.10
N ILE A 142 -28.43 -22.46 -29.14
CA ILE A 142 -28.54 -23.58 -30.09
C ILE A 142 -29.82 -24.38 -29.81
N ARG A 143 -30.14 -24.64 -28.53
CA ARG A 143 -31.37 -25.34 -28.14
C ARG A 143 -32.61 -24.55 -28.54
N MET A 144 -32.58 -23.23 -28.40
CA MET A 144 -33.65 -22.34 -28.85
C MET A 144 -33.84 -22.42 -30.37
N VAL A 145 -32.76 -22.35 -31.16
CA VAL A 145 -32.83 -22.50 -32.62
C VAL A 145 -33.37 -23.87 -33.01
N ARG A 146 -32.96 -24.94 -32.31
CA ARG A 146 -33.47 -26.30 -32.51
C ARG A 146 -34.97 -26.42 -32.24
N LEU A 147 -35.49 -25.71 -31.25
CA LEU A 147 -36.92 -25.67 -30.95
C LEU A 147 -37.71 -24.88 -31.99
N LEU A 148 -37.17 -23.75 -32.47
CA LEU A 148 -37.84 -22.89 -33.46
C LEU A 148 -37.78 -23.46 -34.89
N TYR A 149 -36.67 -24.10 -35.24
CA TYR A 149 -36.37 -24.62 -36.59
C TYR A 149 -35.82 -26.06 -36.52
N PRO A 150 -36.67 -27.05 -36.19
CA PRO A 150 -36.22 -28.42 -35.99
C PRO A 150 -35.69 -29.07 -37.27
N GLN A 151 -36.30 -28.80 -38.44
CA GLN A 151 -35.85 -29.35 -39.72
C GLN A 151 -34.44 -28.87 -40.08
N VAL A 152 -34.21 -27.55 -40.02
CA VAL A 152 -32.90 -26.95 -40.28
C VAL A 152 -31.84 -27.52 -39.35
N SER A 153 -32.18 -27.72 -38.07
CA SER A 153 -31.24 -28.29 -37.10
C SER A 153 -30.90 -29.74 -37.39
N MET A 154 -31.86 -30.54 -37.88
CA MET A 154 -31.64 -31.92 -38.29
C MET A 154 -30.74 -32.01 -39.52
N ASP A 155 -30.92 -31.11 -40.49
CA ASP A 155 -30.08 -31.04 -41.68
C ASP A 155 -28.64 -30.65 -41.31
N ILE A 156 -28.47 -29.68 -40.40
CA ILE A 156 -27.16 -29.29 -39.88
C ILE A 156 -26.49 -30.47 -39.16
N ASP A 157 -27.22 -31.18 -38.30
CA ASP A 157 -26.69 -32.34 -37.58
C ASP A 157 -26.29 -33.48 -38.54
N THR A 158 -27.03 -33.64 -39.64
CA THR A 158 -26.73 -34.62 -40.70
C THR A 158 -25.47 -34.22 -41.47
N ALA A 159 -25.40 -32.97 -41.95
CA ALA A 159 -24.24 -32.44 -42.66
C ALA A 159 -22.96 -32.49 -41.80
N TYR A 160 -23.08 -32.20 -40.49
CA TYR A 160 -21.96 -32.30 -39.57
C TYR A 160 -21.50 -33.75 -39.36
N ARG A 161 -22.45 -34.70 -39.30
CA ARG A 161 -22.13 -36.14 -39.15
C ARG A 161 -21.42 -36.69 -40.39
N GLU A 162 -21.84 -36.25 -41.57
CA GLU A 162 -21.25 -36.69 -42.84
C GLU A 162 -19.82 -36.17 -43.01
N ASN A 163 -19.59 -34.86 -42.84
CA ASN A 163 -18.30 -34.23 -43.13
C ASN A 163 -17.91 -33.16 -42.10
N PRO A 164 -17.52 -33.55 -40.87
CA PRO A 164 -17.28 -32.59 -39.79
C PRO A 164 -16.07 -31.68 -40.04
N LYS A 165 -15.02 -32.19 -40.71
CA LYS A 165 -13.78 -31.42 -40.93
C LYS A 165 -13.96 -30.35 -41.99
N GLU A 166 -14.57 -30.69 -43.12
CA GLU A 166 -14.81 -29.75 -44.21
C GLU A 166 -15.83 -28.69 -43.82
N LEU A 167 -16.91 -29.09 -43.15
CA LEU A 167 -17.93 -28.17 -42.66
C LEU A 167 -17.33 -27.13 -41.70
N LYS A 168 -16.42 -27.54 -40.81
CA LYS A 168 -15.73 -26.62 -39.90
C LYS A 168 -14.89 -25.58 -40.65
N ILE A 169 -14.18 -25.99 -41.71
CA ILE A 169 -13.36 -25.08 -42.51
C ILE A 169 -14.26 -24.11 -43.28
N TRP A 170 -15.32 -24.63 -43.90
CA TRP A 170 -16.27 -23.84 -44.66
C TRP A 170 -17.00 -22.81 -43.79
N ILE A 171 -17.51 -23.21 -42.62
CA ILE A 171 -18.15 -22.30 -41.66
C ILE A 171 -17.19 -21.19 -41.26
N LYS A 172 -15.95 -21.53 -40.89
CA LYS A 172 -14.97 -20.52 -40.47
C LYS A 172 -14.71 -19.49 -41.58
N HIS A 173 -14.58 -19.95 -42.82
CA HIS A 173 -14.38 -19.06 -43.96
C HIS A 173 -15.60 -18.16 -44.21
N GLU A 174 -16.81 -18.71 -44.14
CA GLU A 174 -18.04 -17.93 -44.36
C GLU A 174 -18.29 -16.95 -43.21
N GLU A 175 -17.98 -17.31 -41.96
CA GLU A 175 -18.01 -16.40 -40.82
C GLU A 175 -17.04 -15.21 -41.01
N GLU A 176 -15.80 -15.48 -41.43
CA GLU A 176 -14.81 -14.44 -41.72
C GLU A 176 -15.30 -13.50 -42.84
N ARG A 177 -15.90 -14.06 -43.88
CA ARG A 177 -16.49 -13.30 -44.99
C ARG A 177 -17.66 -12.42 -44.53
N LEU A 178 -18.60 -12.96 -43.77
CA LEU A 178 -19.75 -12.22 -43.25
C LEU A 178 -19.33 -11.12 -42.29
N LEU A 179 -18.33 -11.38 -41.43
CA LEU A 179 -17.74 -10.37 -40.56
C LEU A 179 -17.08 -9.23 -41.35
N ALA A 180 -16.38 -9.54 -42.44
CA ALA A 180 -15.78 -8.54 -43.31
C ALA A 180 -16.85 -7.66 -43.97
N ILE A 181 -17.92 -8.26 -44.49
CA ILE A 181 -19.05 -7.54 -45.09
C ILE A 181 -19.73 -6.64 -44.05
N ARG A 182 -20.03 -7.15 -42.85
CA ARG A 182 -20.65 -6.36 -41.79
C ARG A 182 -19.77 -5.18 -41.38
N LYS A 183 -18.45 -5.38 -41.23
CA LYS A 183 -17.51 -4.29 -40.94
C LYS A 183 -17.46 -3.25 -42.06
N ALA A 184 -17.49 -3.69 -43.32
CA ALA A 184 -17.56 -2.80 -44.46
C ALA A 184 -18.85 -1.97 -44.44
N GLU A 185 -20.00 -2.60 -44.19
CA GLU A 185 -21.30 -1.94 -44.08
C GLU A 185 -21.33 -0.94 -42.91
N GLU A 186 -20.84 -1.32 -41.74
CA GLU A 186 -20.73 -0.43 -40.58
C GLU A 186 -19.81 0.75 -40.86
N SER A 187 -18.68 0.54 -41.54
CA SER A 187 -17.78 1.64 -41.92
C SER A 187 -18.42 2.57 -42.96
N ALA A 188 -19.21 2.03 -43.89
CA ALA A 188 -19.94 2.82 -44.86
C ALA A 188 -21.05 3.65 -44.19
N LYS A 189 -21.78 3.07 -43.24
CA LYS A 189 -22.75 3.80 -42.40
C LYS A 189 -22.09 4.91 -41.58
N GLN A 190 -20.96 4.63 -40.94
CA GLN A 190 -20.22 5.66 -40.21
C GLN A 190 -19.67 6.76 -41.12
N SER A 191 -19.24 6.42 -42.33
CA SER A 191 -18.74 7.40 -43.31
C SER A 191 -19.86 8.30 -43.82
N THR A 192 -21.02 7.72 -44.15
CA THR A 192 -22.21 8.47 -44.58
C THR A 192 -22.73 9.39 -43.48
N GLU A 193 -22.85 8.91 -42.23
CA GLU A 193 -23.24 9.75 -41.09
C GLU A 193 -22.25 10.91 -40.86
N LYS A 194 -20.94 10.67 -40.99
CA LYS A 194 -19.94 11.73 -40.86
C LYS A 194 -20.04 12.74 -42.00
N ALA A 195 -20.31 12.30 -43.22
CA ALA A 195 -20.49 13.16 -44.38
C ALA A 195 -21.75 14.03 -44.24
N GLU A 196 -22.86 13.46 -43.76
CA GLU A 196 -24.09 14.22 -43.47
C GLU A 196 -23.86 15.26 -42.37
N ARG A 197 -23.24 14.87 -41.24
CA ARG A 197 -22.89 15.82 -40.17
C ARG A 197 -21.94 16.92 -40.64
N ALA A 198 -21.05 16.64 -41.59
CA ALA A 198 -20.17 17.65 -42.17
C ALA A 198 -20.92 18.60 -43.10
N LYS A 199 -21.86 18.11 -43.92
CA LYS A 199 -22.73 18.94 -44.76
C LYS A 199 -23.60 19.87 -43.93
N GLU A 200 -24.26 19.36 -42.89
CA GLU A 200 -25.07 20.19 -41.97
C GLU A 200 -24.24 21.30 -41.33
N LYS A 201 -23.00 21.01 -40.91
CA LYS A 201 -22.11 22.04 -40.35
C LYS A 201 -21.72 23.10 -41.39
N LEU A 202 -21.46 22.71 -42.63
CA LEU A 202 -21.13 23.64 -43.71
C LEU A 202 -22.32 24.56 -44.04
N GLU A 203 -23.54 24.02 -44.08
CA GLU A 203 -24.74 24.82 -44.31
C GLU A 203 -24.95 25.84 -43.20
N ARG A 204 -24.83 25.43 -41.93
CA ARG A 204 -24.91 26.36 -40.78
C ARG A 204 -23.86 27.48 -40.83
N LEU A 205 -22.63 27.16 -41.27
CA LEU A 205 -21.57 28.15 -41.41
C LEU A 205 -21.83 29.13 -42.57
N LYS A 206 -22.41 28.66 -43.69
CA LYS A 206 -22.82 29.54 -44.80
C LYS A 206 -23.94 30.49 -44.38
N GLU A 207 -24.98 29.98 -43.71
CA GLU A 207 -26.07 30.80 -43.19
C GLU A 207 -25.61 31.86 -42.18
N GLN A 208 -24.58 31.56 -41.38
CA GLN A 208 -23.96 32.55 -40.50
C GLN A 208 -23.19 33.60 -41.28
N LYS A 209 -22.45 33.22 -42.33
CA LYS A 209 -21.68 34.15 -43.15
C LYS A 209 -22.55 35.14 -43.92
N ASP A 210 -23.69 34.69 -44.46
CA ASP A 210 -24.61 35.55 -45.22
C ASP A 210 -25.43 36.53 -44.35
N LYS A 211 -25.33 36.41 -43.01
CA LYS A 211 -25.95 37.33 -42.04
C LYS A 211 -25.04 38.48 -41.59
N PHE A 212 -23.78 38.50 -42.01
CA PHE A 212 -22.80 39.57 -41.75
C PHE A 212 -22.47 40.32 -43.05
#